data_AF-T1B7X2-F1
#
_entry.id   AF-T1B7X2-F1
#
_cell.length_a   1.000
_cell.length_b   1.000
_cell.length_c   1.000
_cell.angle_alpha   90.00
_cell.angle_beta   90.00
_cell.angle_gamma   90.00
#
_symmetry.space_group_name_H-M   'P 1'
#
loop_
_entity.id
_entity.type
_entity.pdbx_description
1 polymer ?
#
loop_
_entity_poly.entity_id
_entity_poly.type
_entity_poly.pdbx_seq_one_letter_code
_entity_poly.pdbx_strand_id
1 'polypeptide(L)'
;MTQFRLFLLGGTYRSTPDGIVIELFGKTAEGEALVARYYGFLPYFQLTDPTAEERERLSKDPEVVRTAPKTLWLDGAERTVLEVTLRSPWKVPEYRDRYRHPGDRPSVLACDIPFVHRFLYD
;
A
#
# COMPACT_ATOMS: atom_id res chain seq x y z
N MET A 1 17.07 15.66 -17.93
CA MET A 1 15.84 15.50 -17.12
C MET A 1 15.57 16.81 -16.41
N THR A 2 14.33 17.29 -16.43
CA THR A 2 13.94 18.52 -15.73
C THR A 2 13.56 18.19 -14.30
N GLN A 3 14.04 18.97 -13.33
CA GLN A 3 13.75 18.79 -11.91
C GLN A 3 12.97 20.02 -11.41
N PHE A 4 11.95 19.78 -10.59
CA PHE A 4 11.14 20.82 -9.98
C PHE A 4 11.22 20.70 -8.45
N ARG A 5 11.29 21.85 -7.76
CA ARG A 5 11.02 21.92 -6.32
C ARG A 5 9.54 22.18 -6.13
N LEU A 6 8.85 21.24 -5.50
CA LEU A 6 7.40 21.29 -5.34
C LEU A 6 7.05 21.42 -3.86
N PHE A 7 6.29 22.46 -3.51
CA PHE A 7 5.55 22.49 -2.25
C PHE A 7 4.28 21.65 -2.42
N LEU A 8 4.23 20.50 -1.74
CA LEU A 8 3.10 19.57 -1.84
C LEU A 8 1.87 20.15 -1.15
N LEU A 9 0.75 20.16 -1.87
CA LEU A 9 -0.56 20.58 -1.35
C LEU A 9 -1.47 19.40 -1.03
N GLY A 10 -1.30 18.29 -1.74
CA GLY A 10 -2.05 17.06 -1.51
C GLY A 10 -1.78 16.03 -2.61
N GLY A 11 -2.45 14.89 -2.50
CA GLY A 11 -2.39 13.87 -3.53
C GLY A 11 -3.68 13.08 -3.63
N THR A 12 -3.90 12.51 -4.80
CA THR A 12 -4.98 11.57 -5.09
C THR A 12 -4.42 10.39 -5.88
N TYR A 13 -5.25 9.39 -6.14
CA TYR A 13 -4.95 8.36 -7.11
C TYR A 13 -6.17 8.11 -7.98
N ARG A 14 -5.94 7.56 -9.16
CA ARG A 14 -7.00 7.11 -10.07
C ARG A 14 -6.62 5.81 -10.75
N SER A 15 -7.64 5.03 -11.09
CA SER A 15 -7.47 3.88 -11.97
C SER A 15 -7.44 4.34 -13.42
N THR A 16 -6.52 3.79 -14.20
CA THR A 16 -6.43 3.92 -15.65
C THR A 16 -6.42 2.52 -16.27
N PRO A 17 -6.55 2.39 -17.61
CA PRO A 17 -6.40 1.10 -18.29
C PRO A 17 -5.04 0.44 -18.04
N ASP A 18 -3.99 1.25 -17.80
CA ASP A 18 -2.60 0.79 -17.62
C ASP A 18 -2.23 0.55 -16.14
N GLY A 19 -3.15 0.78 -15.20
CA GLY A 19 -2.95 0.55 -13.77
C GLY A 19 -3.34 1.73 -12.90
N ILE A 20 -2.69 1.87 -11.74
CA ILE A 20 -2.95 2.96 -10.80
C ILE A 20 -1.95 4.08 -11.01
N VAL A 21 -2.46 5.31 -11.07
CA VAL A 21 -1.66 6.53 -11.18
C VAL A 21 -1.88 7.36 -9.94
N ILE A 22 -0.80 7.73 -9.27
CA ILE A 22 -0.80 8.69 -8.16
C ILE A 22 -0.56 10.07 -8.75
N GLU A 23 -1.37 11.04 -8.33
CA GLU A 23 -1.24 12.44 -8.72
C GLU A 23 -0.94 13.26 -7.48
N LEU A 24 0.21 13.93 -7.47
CA LEU A 24 0.63 14.85 -6.42
C LEU A 24 0.49 16.29 -6.92
N PHE A 25 -0.32 17.06 -6.20
CA PHE A 25 -0.58 18.46 -6.53
C PHE A 25 0.31 19.34 -5.69
N GLY A 26 0.94 20.32 -6.32
CA GLY A 26 1.76 21.28 -5.60
C GLY A 26 2.02 22.55 -6.37
N LYS A 27 2.86 23.40 -5.79
CA LYS A 27 3.33 24.63 -6.42
C LYS A 27 4.84 24.66 -6.50
N THR A 28 5.37 25.23 -7.57
CA THR A 28 6.80 25.54 -7.68
C THR A 28 7.19 26.66 -6.70
N ALA A 29 8.49 26.93 -6.58
CA ALA A 29 8.96 28.07 -5.77
C ALA A 29 8.47 29.42 -6.33
N GLU A 30 8.21 29.48 -7.64
CA GLU A 30 7.69 30.62 -8.38
C GLU A 30 6.14 30.74 -8.28
N GLY A 31 5.49 29.78 -7.62
CA GLY A 31 4.03 29.78 -7.39
C GLY A 31 3.21 29.11 -8.48
N GLU A 32 3.84 28.51 -9.49
CA GLU A 32 3.15 27.81 -10.58
C GLU A 32 2.57 26.49 -10.10
N ALA A 33 1.30 26.22 -10.43
CA ALA A 33 0.67 24.96 -10.08
C ALA A 33 1.18 23.83 -10.99
N LEU A 34 1.55 22.71 -10.38
CA LEU A 34 2.05 21.53 -11.09
C LEU A 34 1.42 20.25 -10.50
N VAL A 35 1.20 19.27 -11.38
CA VAL A 35 0.76 17.93 -11.00
C VAL A 35 1.83 16.92 -11.40
N ALA A 36 2.48 16.30 -10.41
CA ALA A 36 3.41 15.21 -10.65
C ALA A 36 2.64 13.88 -10.67
N ARG A 37 2.92 13.03 -11.65
CA ARG A 37 2.28 11.71 -11.78
C ARG A 37 3.28 10.60 -11.55
N TYR A 38 2.92 9.63 -10.72
CA TYR A 38 3.69 8.42 -10.48
C TYR A 38 2.90 7.19 -10.92
N TYR A 39 3.58 6.27 -11.60
CA TYR A 39 3.00 5.07 -12.18
C TYR A 39 3.65 3.83 -11.56
N GLY A 40 2.86 2.78 -11.33
CA GLY A 40 3.38 1.46 -10.92
C GLY A 40 3.61 1.29 -9.42
N PHE A 41 3.22 2.27 -8.59
CA PHE A 41 3.12 2.02 -7.15
C PHE A 41 1.91 1.11 -6.88
N LEU A 42 2.07 0.12 -5.99
CA LEU A 42 1.04 -0.87 -5.71
C LEU A 42 0.71 -0.88 -4.21
N PRO A 43 -0.57 -1.04 -3.85
CA PRO A 43 -0.98 -1.13 -2.45
C PRO A 43 -0.46 -2.42 -1.82
N TYR A 44 -0.10 -2.35 -0.55
CA TYR A 44 0.26 -3.53 0.23
C TYR A 44 -0.15 -3.37 1.70
N PHE A 45 -0.26 -4.50 2.37
CA PHE A 45 -0.48 -4.63 3.80
C PHE A 45 0.31 -5.84 4.32
N GLN A 46 0.35 -6.04 5.63
CA GLN A 46 1.02 -7.21 6.21
C GLN A 46 0.06 -8.09 7.00
N LEU A 47 0.29 -9.40 6.93
CA LEU A 47 -0.37 -10.40 7.76
C LEU A 47 0.62 -10.95 8.77
N THR A 48 0.21 -11.01 10.04
CA THR A 48 0.95 -11.72 11.08
C THR A 48 0.48 -13.17 11.12
N ASP A 49 1.44 -14.10 11.14
CA ASP A 49 1.21 -15.54 11.30
C ASP A 49 0.09 -16.16 10.40
N PRO A 50 0.01 -15.86 9.08
CA PRO A 50 -1.06 -16.40 8.24
C PRO A 50 -0.93 -17.92 8.09
N THR A 51 -2.06 -18.60 8.18
CA THR A 51 -2.21 -20.05 8.07
C THR A 51 -1.78 -20.56 6.69
N ALA A 52 -1.52 -21.87 6.59
CA ALA A 52 -1.19 -22.49 5.30
C ALA A 52 -2.31 -22.31 4.26
N GLU A 53 -3.57 -22.42 4.70
CA GLU A 53 -4.75 -22.23 3.83
C GLU A 53 -4.82 -20.80 3.29
N GLU A 54 -4.57 -19.79 4.12
CA GLU A 54 -4.58 -18.39 3.70
C GLU A 54 -3.46 -18.07 2.71
N ARG A 55 -2.27 -18.65 2.93
CA ARG A 55 -1.16 -18.53 1.98
C ARG A 55 -1.50 -19.14 0.63
N GLU A 56 -2.14 -20.31 0.63
CA GLU A 56 -2.61 -20.96 -0.59
C GLU A 56 -3.73 -20.16 -1.28
N ARG A 57 -4.64 -19.56 -0.50
CA ARG A 57 -5.70 -18.70 -1.04
C ARG A 57 -5.12 -17.46 -1.70
N LEU A 58 -4.17 -16.79 -1.04
CA LEU A 58 -3.48 -15.62 -1.58
C LEU A 58 -2.68 -15.93 -2.83
N SER A 59 -2.06 -17.11 -2.95
CA SER A 59 -1.26 -17.47 -4.13
C SER A 59 -2.11 -17.73 -5.38
N LYS A 60 -3.38 -18.07 -5.21
CA LYS A 60 -4.36 -18.29 -6.29
C LYS A 60 -5.21 -17.06 -6.59
N ASP A 61 -5.11 -16.02 -5.77
CA ASP A 61 -5.95 -14.83 -5.88
C ASP A 61 -5.46 -13.91 -7.00
N PRO A 62 -6.27 -13.64 -8.05
CA PRO A 62 -5.86 -12.80 -9.18
C PRO A 62 -5.60 -11.34 -8.78
N GLU A 63 -6.14 -10.87 -7.66
CA GLU A 63 -5.91 -9.53 -7.12
C GLU A 63 -4.52 -9.40 -6.48
N VAL A 64 -3.93 -10.51 -6.03
CA VAL A 64 -2.63 -10.53 -5.38
C VAL A 64 -1.54 -10.51 -6.45
N VAL A 65 -0.70 -9.48 -6.41
CA VAL A 65 0.45 -9.34 -7.32
C VAL A 65 1.62 -10.19 -6.82
N ARG A 66 1.87 -10.16 -5.51
CA ARG A 66 2.89 -10.97 -4.86
C ARG A 66 2.64 -11.07 -3.36
N THR A 67 3.26 -12.07 -2.76
CA THR A 67 3.47 -12.12 -1.31
C THR A 67 4.96 -12.30 -1.02
N ALA A 68 5.47 -11.69 0.03
CA ALA A 68 6.88 -11.78 0.42
C ALA A 68 7.05 -11.73 1.94
N PRO A 69 8.00 -12.47 2.53
CA PRO A 69 8.33 -12.31 3.93
C PRO A 69 8.96 -10.93 4.19
N LYS A 70 8.62 -10.30 5.31
CA LYS A 70 9.20 -9.03 5.76
C LYS A 70 9.43 -9.06 7.27
N THR A 71 10.58 -8.60 7.71
CA THR A 71 10.86 -8.45 9.15
C THR A 71 10.37 -7.09 9.62
N LEU A 72 9.54 -7.06 10.67
CA LEU A 72 9.05 -5.85 11.32
C LEU A 72 9.35 -5.91 12.82
N TRP A 73 9.50 -4.74 13.44
CA TRP A 73 9.52 -4.62 14.90
C TRP A 73 8.09 -4.57 15.43
N LEU A 74 7.65 -5.62 16.13
CA LEU A 74 6.30 -5.78 16.66
C LEU A 74 6.36 -6.28 18.10
N ASP A 75 5.60 -5.67 19.00
CA ASP A 75 5.51 -6.04 20.42
C ASP A 75 6.88 -6.17 21.12
N GLY A 76 7.80 -5.26 20.79
CA GLY A 76 9.14 -5.20 21.40
C GLY A 76 10.15 -6.23 20.88
N ALA A 77 9.87 -6.90 19.75
CA ALA A 77 10.81 -7.82 19.12
C ALA A 77 10.72 -7.80 17.59
N GLU A 78 11.76 -8.30 16.91
CA GLU A 78 11.68 -8.59 15.48
C GLU A 78 10.75 -9.78 15.22
N ARG A 79 9.87 -9.64 14.24
CA ARG A 79 8.90 -10.64 13.80
C ARG A 79 8.86 -10.69 12.28
N THR A 80 8.79 -11.90 11.72
CA THR A 80 8.56 -12.10 10.30
C THR A 80 7.07 -12.09 10.01
N VAL A 81 6.63 -11.18 9.16
CA VAL A 81 5.25 -11.08 8.66
C VAL A 81 5.21 -11.43 7.16
N LEU A 82 4.02 -11.65 6.62
CA LEU A 82 3.80 -11.78 5.18
C LEU A 82 3.30 -10.45 4.62
N GLU A 83 4.11 -9.78 3.81
CA GLU A 83 3.67 -8.63 3.02
C GLU A 83 2.87 -9.14 1.82
N VAL A 84 1.67 -8.58 1.63
CA VAL A 84 0.75 -8.90 0.53
C VAL A 84 0.58 -7.66 -0.32
N THR A 85 0.99 -7.73 -1.58
CA THR A 85 0.81 -6.65 -2.56
C THR A 85 -0.42 -6.93 -3.43
N LEU A 86 -1.34 -5.98 -3.51
CA LEU A 86 -2.56 -6.07 -4.33
C LEU A 86 -2.45 -5.21 -5.59
N ARG A 87 -3.35 -5.43 -6.56
CA ARG A 87 -3.48 -4.56 -7.75
C ARG A 87 -4.23 -3.26 -7.43
N SER A 88 -5.25 -3.35 -6.59
CA SER A 88 -6.29 -2.32 -6.44
C SER A 88 -6.33 -1.77 -5.01
N PRO A 89 -6.06 -0.47 -4.80
CA PRO A 89 -6.01 0.10 -3.45
C PRO A 89 -7.36 0.11 -2.74
N TRP A 90 -8.47 0.24 -3.48
CA TRP A 90 -9.82 0.22 -2.91
C TRP A 90 -10.26 -1.16 -2.39
N LYS A 91 -9.54 -2.24 -2.73
CA LYS A 91 -9.80 -3.58 -2.19
C LYS A 91 -9.09 -3.85 -0.86
N VAL A 92 -8.11 -3.05 -0.47
CA VAL A 92 -7.38 -3.24 0.80
C VAL A 92 -8.33 -3.40 2.01
N PRO A 93 -9.40 -2.60 2.17
CA PRO A 93 -10.36 -2.79 3.28
C PRO A 93 -11.07 -4.14 3.25
N GLU A 94 -11.45 -4.65 2.06
CA GLU A 94 -12.07 -5.97 1.91
C GLU A 94 -11.10 -7.08 2.36
N TYR A 95 -9.82 -6.98 1.98
CA TYR A 95 -8.79 -7.94 2.38
C TYR A 95 -8.50 -7.86 3.88
N ARG A 96 -8.45 -6.65 4.45
CA ARG A 96 -8.34 -6.47 5.89
C ARG A 96 -9.44 -7.23 6.61
N ASP A 97 -10.69 -7.05 6.20
CA ASP A 97 -11.83 -7.64 6.90
C ASP A 97 -11.84 -9.18 6.71
N ARG A 98 -11.39 -9.67 5.55
CA ARG A 98 -11.25 -11.11 5.26
C ARG A 98 -10.21 -11.82 6.13
N TYR A 99 -9.07 -11.19 6.40
CA TYR A 99 -7.94 -11.78 7.13
C TYR A 99 -7.84 -11.25 8.58
N ARG A 100 -8.84 -10.51 9.05
CA ARG A 100 -8.94 -10.08 10.44
C ARG A 100 -9.42 -11.25 11.29
N HIS A 101 -8.58 -11.67 12.23
CA HIS A 101 -8.90 -12.71 13.19
C HIS A 101 -9.19 -12.10 14.57
N PRO A 102 -10.11 -12.70 15.33
CA PRO A 102 -10.26 -12.36 16.73
C PRO A 102 -9.02 -12.82 17.53
N GLY A 103 -8.60 -12.01 18.50
CA GLY A 103 -7.47 -12.31 19.37
C GLY A 103 -6.83 -11.03 19.92
N ASP A 104 -5.88 -11.21 20.83
CA ASP A 104 -5.20 -10.08 21.48
C ASP A 104 -4.18 -9.37 20.56
N ARG A 105 -3.73 -10.05 19.50
CA ARG A 105 -2.76 -9.51 18.53
C ARG A 105 -3.42 -9.21 17.19
N PRO A 106 -3.04 -8.08 16.54
CA PRO A 106 -3.56 -7.75 15.22
C PRO A 106 -3.04 -8.74 14.15
N SER A 107 -3.96 -9.40 13.45
CA SER A 107 -3.63 -10.31 12.33
C SER A 107 -3.31 -9.58 11.02
N VAL A 108 -3.78 -8.33 10.90
CA VAL A 108 -3.58 -7.48 9.71
C VAL A 108 -2.99 -6.15 10.15
N LEU A 109 -1.88 -5.76 9.53
CA LEU A 109 -1.16 -4.53 9.80
C LEU A 109 -1.20 -3.60 8.59
N ALA A 110 -1.15 -2.29 8.86
CA ALA A 110 -0.89 -1.25 7.87
C ALA A 110 -1.88 -1.20 6.69
N CYS A 111 -3.09 -1.74 6.91
CA CYS A 111 -4.19 -1.85 5.96
C CYS A 111 -5.16 -0.66 6.00
N ASP A 112 -4.96 0.23 6.96
CA ASP A 112 -5.71 1.46 7.22
C ASP A 112 -4.97 2.71 6.74
N ILE A 113 -3.74 2.55 6.22
CA ILE A 113 -2.98 3.65 5.63
C ILE A 113 -3.56 3.97 4.25
N PRO A 114 -4.08 5.19 4.02
CA PRO A 114 -4.56 5.58 2.70
C PRO A 114 -3.47 5.45 1.64
N PHE A 115 -3.83 5.00 0.44
CA PHE A 115 -2.85 4.63 -0.59
C PHE A 115 -1.89 5.77 -0.98
N VAL A 116 -2.38 7.01 -1.06
CA VAL A 116 -1.52 8.18 -1.32
C VAL A 116 -0.55 8.44 -0.16
N HIS A 117 -1.01 8.28 1.09
CA HIS A 117 -0.14 8.45 2.25
C HIS A 117 0.92 7.37 2.30
N ARG A 118 0.56 6.14 1.95
CA ARG A 118 1.52 5.03 1.81
C ARG A 118 2.64 5.41 0.84
N PHE A 119 2.31 5.98 -0.31
CA PHE A 119 3.32 6.44 -1.28
C PHE A 119 4.21 7.56 -0.76
N LEU A 120 3.70 8.42 0.11
CA LEU A 120 4.49 9.50 0.70
C LEU A 120 5.40 9.04 1.85
N TYR A 121 5.05 7.93 2.52
CA TYR A 121 5.83 7.38 3.62
C TYR A 121 6.99 6.50 3.15
N ASP A 122 6.83 5.85 2.00
CA ASP A 122 7.82 4.96 1.39
C ASP A 122 8.80 5.73 0.49
#